data_AF-S7VB05-F1
#
_entry.id   AF-S7VB05-F1
#
_cell.length_a   1.000
_cell.length_b   1.000
_cell.length_c   1.000
_cell.angle_alpha   90.00
_cell.angle_beta   90.00
_cell.angle_gamma   90.00
#
_symmetry.space_group_name_H-M   'P 1'
#
loop_
_entity.id
_entity.type
_entity.pdbx_description
1 polymer ?
#
loop_
_entity_poly.entity_id
_entity_poly.type
_entity_poly.pdbx_seq_one_letter_code
_entity_poly.pdbx_strand_id
1 'polypeptide(L)'
;MKNVVKISCILVFLFFISSVEKVDAQSSRNAKKTVVVKKESRRVPSKKVVYKKPNRKVVAVRSLPNRTIVKHKEVNYYYANNRFYTYSGGRYISIAPQKGFRIKSLPVGYIRINHPNRNYFWFNGVFYTNVENAYEVVEPEMGTVIYELPENYERVEIDGNSYYEFSNVLYEKIQVNGERAYEVIGFIDQ
;
A
#
# COMPACT_ATOMS: atom_id res chain seq x y z
N MET A 1 -50.95 -54.64 -60.56
CA MET A 1 -50.23 -55.06 -61.78
C MET A 1 -49.05 -54.13 -62.00
N LYS A 2 -47.83 -54.70 -62.07
CA LYS A 2 -46.59 -54.21 -62.70
C LYS A 2 -45.95 -52.89 -62.20
N ASN A 3 -44.83 -53.06 -61.49
CA ASN A 3 -43.74 -52.08 -61.35
C ASN A 3 -42.76 -52.22 -62.52
N VAL A 4 -42.32 -51.11 -63.15
CA VAL A 4 -41.05 -50.94 -63.89
C VAL A 4 -40.80 -49.42 -63.99
N VAL A 5 -39.86 -48.74 -63.30
CA VAL A 5 -38.38 -48.72 -63.35
C VAL A 5 -37.79 -47.83 -64.48
N LYS A 6 -37.05 -46.78 -64.04
CA LYS A 6 -35.73 -46.25 -64.50
C LYS A 6 -35.56 -45.04 -65.43
N ILE A 7 -34.42 -44.36 -65.15
CA ILE A 7 -33.51 -43.49 -65.96
C ILE A 7 -33.80 -41.98 -65.83
N SER A 8 -33.04 -41.22 -65.02
CA SER A 8 -31.68 -40.67 -65.24
C SER A 8 -31.72 -39.32 -65.97
N CYS A 9 -31.22 -38.27 -65.34
CA CYS A 9 -30.32 -37.32 -65.99
C CYS A 9 -29.64 -36.41 -64.95
N ILE A 10 -28.33 -36.46 -65.01
CA ILE A 10 -27.33 -35.71 -64.26
C ILE A 10 -27.38 -34.24 -64.67
N LEU A 11 -27.42 -33.32 -63.70
CA LEU A 11 -26.89 -31.96 -63.86
C LEU A 11 -26.13 -31.60 -62.59
N VAL A 12 -24.81 -31.75 -62.70
CA VAL A 12 -23.81 -31.25 -61.76
C VAL A 12 -23.82 -29.73 -61.89
N PHE A 13 -24.17 -29.03 -60.80
CA PHE A 13 -23.82 -27.63 -60.62
C PHE A 13 -23.06 -27.49 -59.30
N LEU A 14 -21.73 -27.54 -59.42
CA LEU A 14 -20.77 -27.13 -58.40
C LEU A 14 -20.96 -25.63 -58.15
N PHE A 15 -21.47 -25.26 -56.97
CA PHE A 15 -21.26 -23.94 -56.41
C PHE A 15 -20.66 -24.09 -55.01
N PHE A 16 -19.48 -23.48 -54.87
CA PHE A 16 -18.65 -23.43 -53.67
C PHE A 16 -19.45 -23.04 -52.43
N ILE A 17 -19.56 -23.95 -51.46
CA ILE A 17 -19.91 -23.61 -50.08
C ILE A 17 -18.62 -23.20 -49.39
N SER A 18 -18.45 -21.90 -49.15
CA SER A 18 -17.42 -21.40 -48.25
C SER A 18 -17.75 -21.86 -46.82
N SER A 19 -16.94 -22.77 -46.30
CA SER A 19 -16.94 -23.13 -44.89
C SER A 19 -16.55 -21.90 -44.07
N VAL A 20 -17.51 -21.28 -43.38
CA VAL A 20 -17.18 -20.41 -42.25
C VAL A 20 -16.90 -21.34 -41.07
N GLU A 21 -15.62 -21.62 -40.83
CA GLU A 21 -15.21 -22.13 -39.54
C GLU A 21 -15.46 -21.03 -38.50
N LYS A 22 -16.43 -21.26 -37.62
CA LYS A 22 -16.53 -20.48 -36.39
C LYS A 22 -15.32 -20.83 -35.54
N VAL A 23 -14.34 -19.92 -35.53
CA VAL A 23 -13.29 -19.91 -34.51
C VAL A 23 -13.95 -19.45 -33.21
N ASP A 24 -14.55 -20.39 -32.49
CA ASP A 24 -14.88 -20.17 -31.09
C ASP A 24 -13.56 -20.16 -30.32
N ALA A 25 -12.99 -18.96 -30.18
CA ALA A 25 -11.96 -18.69 -29.20
C ALA A 25 -12.57 -18.92 -27.81
N GLN A 26 -12.53 -20.17 -27.34
CA GLN A 26 -12.67 -20.49 -25.93
C GLN A 26 -11.47 -19.89 -25.21
N SER A 27 -11.55 -18.59 -24.95
CA SER A 27 -10.81 -17.94 -23.89
C SER A 27 -11.18 -18.70 -22.62
N SER A 28 -10.29 -19.58 -22.20
CA SER A 28 -10.32 -20.11 -20.85
C SER A 28 -10.22 -18.88 -19.96
N ARG A 29 -11.36 -18.41 -19.48
CA ARG A 29 -11.42 -17.58 -18.27
C ARG A 29 -10.84 -18.45 -17.18
N ASN A 30 -9.52 -18.41 -17.04
CA ASN A 30 -8.86 -18.49 -15.75
C ASN A 30 -9.42 -17.30 -14.98
N ALA A 31 -10.62 -17.47 -14.45
CA ALA A 31 -11.10 -16.69 -13.34
C ALA A 31 -10.08 -16.98 -12.25
N LYS A 32 -9.05 -16.13 -12.20
CA LYS A 32 -8.08 -16.07 -11.12
C LYS A 32 -8.95 -15.97 -9.88
N LYS A 33 -9.11 -17.11 -9.20
CA LYS A 33 -9.86 -17.18 -7.96
C LYS A 33 -9.11 -16.26 -7.04
N THR A 34 -9.60 -15.03 -6.89
CA THR A 34 -9.12 -14.11 -5.88
C THR A 34 -9.50 -14.78 -4.58
N VAL A 35 -8.62 -15.64 -4.08
CA VAL A 35 -8.66 -16.07 -2.71
C VAL A 35 -8.49 -14.76 -1.96
N VAL A 36 -9.60 -14.24 -1.45
CA VAL A 36 -9.59 -13.20 -0.44
C VAL A 36 -9.01 -13.88 0.79
N VAL A 37 -7.68 -14.04 0.78
CA VAL A 37 -6.91 -14.32 1.98
C VAL A 37 -7.26 -13.15 2.86
N LYS A 38 -8.04 -13.42 3.90
CA LYS A 38 -8.29 -12.48 4.98
C LYS A 38 -6.90 -12.00 5.40
N LYS A 39 -6.54 -10.79 4.98
CA LYS A 39 -5.19 -10.20 5.09
C LYS A 39 -5.02 -9.77 6.54
N GLU A 40 -5.09 -10.73 7.46
CA GLU A 40 -4.66 -10.54 8.84
C GLU A 40 -3.27 -9.91 8.82
N SER A 41 -3.04 -8.92 9.68
CA SER A 41 -1.87 -8.05 9.61
C SER A 41 -0.60 -8.88 9.47
N ARG A 42 0.01 -8.87 8.29
CA ARG A 42 1.21 -9.67 8.03
C ARG A 42 2.35 -9.01 8.79
N ARG A 43 2.59 -9.50 10.00
CA ARG A 43 3.73 -9.14 10.84
C ARG A 43 4.96 -9.88 10.31
N VAL A 44 6.03 -9.15 10.04
CA VAL A 44 7.27 -9.67 9.46
C VAL A 44 8.37 -9.52 10.51
N PRO A 45 9.02 -10.61 10.93
CA PRO A 45 10.17 -10.52 11.82
C PRO A 45 11.27 -9.64 11.20
N SER A 46 11.79 -8.67 11.94
CA SER A 46 12.86 -7.77 11.50
C SER A 46 14.08 -8.49 10.91
N LYS A 47 14.40 -9.70 11.41
CA LYS A 47 15.50 -10.55 10.91
C LYS A 47 15.35 -10.97 9.43
N LYS A 48 14.12 -10.97 8.90
CA LYS A 48 13.84 -11.29 7.49
C LYS A 48 13.96 -10.08 6.57
N VAL A 49 14.15 -8.88 7.13
CA VAL A 49 14.11 -7.63 6.39
C VAL A 49 15.54 -7.20 6.07
N VAL A 50 15.86 -7.17 4.78
CA VAL A 50 17.17 -6.70 4.30
C VAL A 50 17.03 -5.28 3.75
N TYR A 51 17.69 -4.31 4.37
CA TYR A 51 17.69 -2.91 3.94
C TYR A 51 18.63 -2.69 2.77
N LYS A 52 18.16 -2.03 1.70
CA LYS A 52 18.98 -1.76 0.51
C LYS A 52 20.01 -0.65 0.70
N LYS A 53 19.82 0.22 1.70
CA LYS A 53 20.82 1.22 2.10
C LYS A 53 21.56 0.71 3.35
N PRO A 54 22.89 0.81 3.41
CA PRO A 54 23.66 0.33 4.57
C PRO A 54 23.42 1.21 5.81
N ASN A 55 23.10 2.49 5.63
CA ASN A 55 22.91 3.45 6.71
C ASN A 55 21.58 4.18 6.55
N ARG A 56 20.83 4.31 7.65
CA ARG A 56 19.64 5.16 7.71
C ARG A 56 20.05 6.62 7.87
N LYS A 57 19.50 7.50 7.03
CA LYS A 57 19.67 8.95 7.21
C LYS A 57 18.84 9.40 8.42
N VAL A 58 19.51 9.95 9.42
CA VAL A 58 18.88 10.55 10.60
C VAL A 58 19.16 12.05 10.59
N VAL A 59 18.10 12.86 10.64
CA VAL A 59 18.23 14.32 10.68
C VAL A 59 18.42 14.75 12.13
N ALA A 60 19.53 15.44 12.42
CA ALA A 60 19.84 15.96 13.75
C ALA A 60 20.18 17.45 13.70
N VAL A 61 19.64 18.24 14.63
CA VAL A 61 19.87 19.68 14.73
C VAL A 61 20.29 20.07 16.14
N ARG A 62 21.04 21.18 16.28
CA ARG A 62 21.54 21.66 17.59
C ARG A 62 20.48 22.44 18.38
N SER A 63 19.59 23.15 17.69
CA SER A 63 18.62 24.05 18.30
C SER A 63 17.26 23.93 17.62
N LEU A 64 16.18 24.01 18.41
CA LEU A 64 14.80 24.11 17.92
C LEU A 64 14.13 25.38 18.47
N PRO A 65 13.99 26.44 17.64
CA PRO A 65 13.13 27.57 17.99
C PRO A 65 11.65 27.19 17.92
N ASN A 66 10.79 27.90 18.65
CA ASN A 66 9.32 27.77 18.61
C ASN A 66 8.79 26.33 18.76
N ARG A 67 9.44 25.53 19.62
CA ARG A 67 9.08 24.13 19.82
C ARG A 67 7.99 23.96 20.87
N THR A 68 7.10 23.01 20.61
CA THR A 68 6.15 22.50 21.62
C THR A 68 6.70 21.21 22.21
N ILE A 69 6.57 21.04 23.52
CA ILE A 69 6.96 19.80 24.21
C ILE A 69 5.71 18.95 24.43
N VAL A 70 5.76 17.70 24.00
CA VAL A 70 4.70 16.71 24.20
C VAL A 70 5.31 15.49 24.86
N LYS A 71 4.84 15.16 26.07
CA LYS A 71 5.30 13.97 26.79
C LYS A 71 4.47 12.77 26.37
N HIS A 72 5.12 11.66 26.04
CA HIS A 72 4.46 10.39 25.77
C HIS A 72 5.28 9.24 26.34
N LYS A 73 4.65 8.45 27.22
CA LYS A 73 5.35 7.52 28.11
C LYS A 73 6.44 8.28 28.88
N GLU A 74 7.67 7.77 28.87
CA GLU A 74 8.84 8.37 29.53
C GLU A 74 9.68 9.24 28.60
N VAL A 75 9.21 9.50 27.37
CA VAL A 75 9.95 10.25 26.35
C VAL A 75 9.32 11.62 26.11
N ASN A 76 10.16 12.65 26.12
CA ASN A 76 9.78 13.99 25.68
C ASN A 76 9.96 14.11 24.17
N TYR A 77 8.87 14.40 23.46
CA TYR A 77 8.88 14.78 22.06
C TYR A 77 8.88 16.29 21.95
N TYR A 78 9.67 16.81 21.02
CA TYR A 78 9.72 18.22 20.66
C TYR A 78 9.14 18.35 19.26
N TYR A 79 8.14 19.20 19.09
CA TYR A 79 7.50 19.45 17.81
C TYR A 79 7.87 20.84 17.29
N ALA A 80 8.44 20.91 16.09
CA ALA A 80 8.68 22.15 15.36
C ALA A 80 8.78 21.87 13.86
N ASN A 81 8.41 22.85 13.02
CA ASN A 81 8.52 22.76 11.56
C ASN A 81 7.87 21.48 10.99
N ASN A 82 6.68 21.12 11.46
CA ASN A 82 5.95 19.90 11.10
C ASN A 82 6.71 18.58 11.34
N ARG A 83 7.71 18.57 12.22
CA ARG A 83 8.49 17.37 12.56
C ARG A 83 8.55 17.17 14.07
N PHE A 84 8.63 15.90 14.46
CA PHE A 84 8.88 15.49 15.83
C PHE A 84 10.35 15.14 16.02
N TYR A 85 10.85 15.43 17.22
CA TYR A 85 12.23 15.20 17.62
C TYR A 85 12.29 14.65 19.02
N THR A 86 13.32 13.86 19.32
CA THR A 86 13.77 13.55 20.67
C THR A 86 15.10 14.24 20.94
N TYR A 87 15.46 14.44 22.21
CA TYR A 87 16.74 15.05 22.57
C TYR A 87 17.70 13.98 23.11
N SER A 88 18.87 13.83 22.49
CA SER A 88 19.90 12.89 22.92
C SER A 88 21.28 13.38 22.49
N GLY A 89 22.28 13.22 23.36
CA GLY A 89 23.68 13.57 23.04
C GLY A 89 23.88 15.02 22.60
N GLY A 90 23.16 15.96 23.24
CA GLY A 90 23.25 17.39 22.92
C GLY A 90 22.55 17.81 21.63
N ARG A 91 21.80 16.91 20.98
CA ARG A 91 21.15 17.15 19.68
C ARG A 91 19.69 16.76 19.71
N TYR A 92 18.91 17.44 18.87
CA TYR A 92 17.53 17.06 18.59
C TYR A 92 17.49 16.19 17.35
N ILE A 93 17.01 14.97 17.51
CA ILE A 93 17.01 13.92 16.51
C ILE A 93 15.59 13.76 15.98
N SER A 94 15.40 13.97 14.68
CA SER A 94 14.10 13.84 14.05
C SER A 94 13.65 12.38 14.04
N ILE A 95 12.43 12.14 14.51
CA ILE A 95 11.85 10.80 14.65
C ILE A 95 10.35 10.85 14.38
N ALA A 96 9.80 9.76 13.84
CA ALA A 96 8.35 9.60 13.78
C ALA A 96 7.79 9.32 15.18
N PRO A 97 6.68 9.95 15.59
CA PRO A 97 6.04 9.64 16.86
C PRO A 97 5.53 8.20 16.89
N GLN A 98 5.59 7.57 18.06
CA GLN A 98 5.12 6.19 18.24
C GLN A 98 3.59 6.09 18.31
N LYS A 99 3.05 4.88 18.07
CA LYS A 99 1.64 4.55 18.28
C LYS A 99 1.18 4.96 19.69
N GLY A 100 0.02 5.59 19.77
CA GLY A 100 -0.57 6.13 21.01
C GLY A 100 -0.10 7.56 21.36
N PHE A 101 0.82 8.14 20.59
CA PHE A 101 1.23 9.54 20.77
C PHE A 101 0.07 10.48 20.41
N ARG A 102 -0.22 11.46 21.27
CA ARG A 102 -1.38 12.37 21.10
C ARG A 102 -0.94 13.82 20.90
N ILE A 103 -1.59 14.51 19.97
CA ILE A 103 -1.42 15.95 19.71
C ILE A 103 -2.76 16.66 19.64
N LYS A 104 -2.79 17.94 19.99
CA LYS A 104 -4.02 18.76 19.95
C LYS A 104 -4.39 19.20 18.52
N SER A 105 -3.39 19.40 17.67
CA SER A 105 -3.57 19.90 16.31
C SER A 105 -2.73 19.10 15.34
N LEU A 106 -3.29 18.75 14.19
CA LEU A 106 -2.58 18.04 13.13
C LEU A 106 -1.45 18.89 12.53
N PRO A 107 -0.39 18.26 11.98
CA PRO A 107 0.62 18.98 11.21
C PRO A 107 0.03 19.72 10.02
N VAL A 108 0.60 20.88 9.67
CA VAL A 108 0.15 21.65 8.51
C VAL A 108 0.41 20.86 7.23
N GLY A 109 -0.60 20.74 6.36
CA GLY A 109 -0.51 19.98 5.10
C GLY A 109 -0.88 18.50 5.23
N TYR A 110 -1.52 18.08 6.32
CA TYR A 110 -2.10 16.74 6.41
C TYR A 110 -3.12 16.50 5.28
N ILE A 111 -3.25 15.25 4.86
CA ILE A 111 -4.32 14.80 3.95
C ILE A 111 -5.24 13.82 4.68
N ARG A 112 -6.46 13.65 4.17
CA ARG A 112 -7.39 12.64 4.67
C ARG A 112 -7.28 11.39 3.81
N ILE A 113 -7.20 10.24 4.45
CA ILE A 113 -7.23 8.94 3.77
C ILE A 113 -8.51 8.24 4.19
N ASN A 114 -9.28 7.80 3.21
CA ASN A 114 -10.47 7.01 3.44
C ASN A 114 -10.13 5.54 3.21
N HIS A 115 -10.22 4.73 4.27
CA HIS A 115 -10.15 3.28 4.19
C HIS A 115 -11.53 2.72 4.60
N PRO A 116 -12.02 1.61 4.02
CA PRO A 116 -13.38 1.12 4.25
C PRO A 116 -13.79 0.98 5.72
N ASN A 117 -12.84 0.68 6.61
CA ASN A 117 -13.11 0.48 8.04
C ASN A 117 -12.90 1.75 8.88
N ARG A 118 -12.08 2.69 8.42
CA ARG A 118 -11.64 3.84 9.22
C ARG A 118 -11.06 4.94 8.34
N ASN A 119 -11.33 6.19 8.71
CA ASN A 119 -10.68 7.34 8.10
C ASN A 119 -9.46 7.76 8.92
N TYR A 120 -8.42 8.19 8.21
CA TYR A 120 -7.17 8.67 8.78
C TYR A 120 -6.90 10.11 8.37
N PHE A 121 -6.15 10.81 9.22
CA PHE A 121 -5.35 11.95 8.82
C PHE A 121 -3.93 11.46 8.64
N TRP A 122 -3.30 11.80 7.53
CA TRP A 122 -1.93 11.36 7.23
C TRP A 122 -1.03 12.55 6.96
N PHE A 123 0.16 12.50 7.53
CA PHE A 123 1.22 13.45 7.23
C PHE A 123 2.59 12.77 7.32
N ASN A 124 3.33 12.79 6.20
CA ASN A 124 4.72 12.32 6.10
C ASN A 124 4.96 10.95 6.78
N GLY A 125 4.09 9.98 6.51
CA GLY A 125 4.21 8.61 7.02
C GLY A 125 3.59 8.35 8.39
N VAL A 126 3.02 9.35 9.04
CA VAL A 126 2.33 9.19 10.32
C VAL A 126 0.83 9.22 10.08
N PHE A 127 0.13 8.21 10.57
CA PHE A 127 -1.33 8.12 10.53
C PHE A 127 -1.89 8.55 11.88
N TYR A 128 -2.90 9.40 11.84
CA TYR A 128 -3.63 9.88 12.99
C TYR A 128 -5.10 9.54 12.86
N THR A 129 -5.75 9.30 14.00
CA THR A 129 -7.20 9.29 14.10
C THR A 129 -7.63 10.29 15.16
N ASN A 130 -8.86 10.79 15.06
CA ASN A 130 -9.41 11.66 16.09
C ASN A 130 -9.84 10.81 17.30
N VAL A 131 -9.40 11.21 18.49
CA VAL A 131 -9.75 10.59 19.76
C VAL A 131 -10.11 11.71 20.72
N GLU A 132 -11.39 11.81 21.07
CA GLU A 132 -11.93 12.88 21.93
C GLU A 132 -11.55 14.28 21.41
N ASN A 133 -10.75 15.02 22.18
CA ASN A 133 -10.29 16.38 21.88
C ASN A 133 -8.86 16.41 21.30
N ALA A 134 -8.33 15.27 20.83
CA ALA A 134 -6.98 15.14 20.33
C ALA A 134 -6.91 14.27 19.07
N TYR A 135 -5.71 14.17 18.51
CA TYR A 135 -5.36 13.26 17.43
C TYR A 135 -4.30 12.29 17.92
N GLU A 136 -4.59 11.00 17.80
CA GLU A 136 -3.71 9.92 18.23
C GLU A 136 -3.02 9.27 17.04
N VAL A 137 -1.72 9.04 17.16
CA VAL A 137 -0.92 8.28 16.20
C VAL A 137 -1.33 6.81 16.26
N VAL A 138 -1.72 6.26 15.13
CA VAL A 138 -2.22 4.89 14.99
C VAL A 138 -1.45 4.14 13.92
N GLU A 139 -1.45 2.81 14.02
CA GLU A 139 -1.11 1.98 12.87
C GLU A 139 -2.28 2.00 11.88
N PRO A 140 -2.03 2.17 10.57
CA PRO A 140 -3.07 2.09 9.55
C PRO A 140 -3.62 0.66 9.41
N GLU A 141 -4.79 0.50 8.80
CA GLU A 141 -5.24 -0.83 8.40
C GLU A 141 -4.49 -1.34 7.17
N MET A 142 -4.39 -2.66 7.06
CA MET A 142 -3.94 -3.35 5.87
C MET A 142 -4.82 -2.96 4.68
N GLY A 143 -4.20 -2.65 3.53
CA GLY A 143 -4.94 -2.17 2.37
C GLY A 143 -5.14 -0.66 2.33
N THR A 144 -4.71 0.09 3.36
CA THR A 144 -4.69 1.55 3.31
C THR A 144 -3.77 2.02 2.17
N VAL A 145 -4.24 2.95 1.34
CA VAL A 145 -3.51 3.45 0.17
C VAL A 145 -3.05 4.90 0.40
N ILE A 146 -1.80 5.18 0.07
CA ILE A 146 -1.21 6.53 0.00
C ILE A 146 -0.63 6.80 -1.38
N TYR A 147 -0.59 8.06 -1.79
CA TYR A 147 -0.08 8.46 -3.11
C TYR A 147 1.37 8.97 -3.06
N GLU A 148 1.87 9.29 -1.86
CA GLU A 148 3.22 9.76 -1.64
C GLU A 148 3.90 8.95 -0.54
N LEU A 149 5.14 8.51 -0.79
CA LEU A 149 5.94 7.87 0.25
C LEU A 149 6.49 8.93 1.23
N PRO A 150 6.67 8.58 2.51
CA PRO A 150 7.28 9.47 3.50
C PRO A 150 8.70 9.86 3.10
N GLU A 151 9.15 11.07 3.43
CA GLU A 151 10.46 11.61 2.99
C GLU A 151 11.65 10.68 3.28
N ASN A 152 11.66 9.99 4.42
CA ASN A 152 12.75 9.12 4.86
C ASN A 152 12.36 7.63 4.78
N TYR A 153 11.60 7.25 3.75
CA TYR A 153 11.33 5.85 3.48
C TYR A 153 12.61 5.06 3.13
N GLU A 154 12.60 3.78 3.43
CA GLU A 154 13.62 2.83 3.01
C GLU A 154 13.08 1.83 1.99
N ARG A 155 13.97 1.30 1.16
CA ARG A 155 13.67 0.13 0.34
C ARG A 155 14.20 -1.11 1.03
N VAL A 156 13.35 -2.10 1.17
CA VAL A 156 13.68 -3.35 1.85
C VAL A 156 13.41 -4.53 0.93
N GLU A 157 14.09 -5.63 1.20
CA GLU A 157 13.87 -6.91 0.57
C GLU A 157 13.45 -7.94 1.62
N ILE A 158 12.37 -8.66 1.33
CA ILE A 158 11.80 -9.69 2.21
C ILE A 158 11.48 -10.89 1.33
N ASP A 159 12.09 -12.04 1.62
CA ASP A 159 11.91 -13.29 0.87
C ASP A 159 12.07 -13.11 -0.66
N GLY A 160 13.07 -12.31 -1.08
CA GLY A 160 13.38 -12.02 -2.49
C GLY A 160 12.50 -10.96 -3.17
N ASN A 161 11.49 -10.42 -2.47
CA ASN A 161 10.60 -9.37 -2.99
C ASN A 161 10.96 -7.99 -2.44
N SER A 162 10.85 -6.95 -3.27
CA SER A 162 11.17 -5.57 -2.89
C SER A 162 9.94 -4.81 -2.40
N TYR A 163 10.07 -4.15 -1.25
CA TYR A 163 9.04 -3.33 -0.63
C TYR A 163 9.60 -1.96 -0.21
N TYR A 164 8.70 -1.07 0.19
CA TYR A 164 9.04 0.20 0.83
C TYR A 164 8.69 0.12 2.32
N GLU A 165 9.50 0.75 3.15
CA GLU A 165 9.33 0.73 4.60
C GLU A 165 9.40 2.14 5.15
N PHE A 166 8.48 2.46 6.07
CA PHE A 166 8.64 3.62 6.92
C PHE A 166 8.00 3.38 8.28
N SER A 167 8.78 3.61 9.35
CA SER A 167 8.34 3.48 10.73
C SER A 167 7.67 2.12 11.02
N ASN A 168 8.28 1.06 10.51
CA ASN A 168 7.84 -0.34 10.56
C ASN A 168 6.59 -0.65 9.74
N VAL A 169 6.06 0.29 8.94
CA VAL A 169 4.96 0.02 8.01
C VAL A 169 5.53 -0.39 6.66
N LEU A 170 5.09 -1.53 6.13
CA LEU A 170 5.49 -2.02 4.81
C LEU A 170 4.48 -1.60 3.76
N TYR A 171 5.00 -1.11 2.63
CA TYR A 171 4.22 -0.70 1.48
C TYR A 171 4.64 -1.42 0.21
N GLU A 172 3.65 -1.77 -0.60
CA GLU A 172 3.83 -2.25 -1.96
C GLU A 172 3.39 -1.16 -2.94
N LYS A 173 4.16 -0.98 -4.02
CA LYS A 173 3.80 -0.06 -5.09
C LYS A 173 2.70 -0.67 -5.94
N ILE A 174 1.60 0.07 -6.11
CA ILE A 174 0.44 -0.31 -6.92
C ILE A 174 0.09 0.80 -7.93
N GLN A 175 -0.91 0.54 -8.78
CA GLN A 175 -1.56 1.56 -9.59
C GLN A 175 -3.05 1.61 -9.25
N VAL A 176 -3.56 2.82 -9.02
CA VAL A 176 -4.99 3.10 -8.78
C VAL A 176 -5.42 4.11 -9.84
N ASN A 177 -6.35 3.72 -10.70
CA ASN A 177 -6.87 4.57 -11.79
C ASN A 177 -5.76 5.18 -12.69
N GLY A 178 -4.68 4.42 -12.93
CA GLY A 178 -3.52 4.89 -13.72
C GLY A 178 -2.52 5.75 -12.95
N GLU A 179 -2.82 6.12 -11.71
CA GLU A 179 -1.92 6.85 -10.82
C GLU A 179 -1.09 5.89 -9.96
N ARG A 180 0.17 6.23 -9.71
CA ARG A 180 1.04 5.47 -8.82
C ARG A 180 0.60 5.68 -7.37
N ALA A 181 0.37 4.59 -6.66
CA ALA A 181 0.06 4.61 -5.25
C ALA A 181 0.82 3.51 -4.48
N TYR A 182 0.67 3.49 -3.16
CA TYR A 182 1.35 2.57 -2.27
C TYR A 182 0.37 2.02 -1.24
N GLU A 183 0.23 0.70 -1.20
CA GLU A 183 -0.70 0.00 -0.31
C GLU A 183 0.04 -0.53 0.91
N VAL A 184 -0.55 -0.40 2.10
CA VAL A 184 -0.07 -1.05 3.32
C VAL A 184 -0.23 -2.57 3.21
N ILE A 185 0.89 -3.29 3.24
CA ILE A 185 0.93 -4.76 3.06
C ILE A 185 1.43 -5.53 4.28
N GLY A 186 1.88 -4.84 5.33
CA GLY A 186 2.32 -5.48 6.56
C GLY A 186 3.04 -4.51 7.50
N PHE A 187 3.58 -5.08 8.57
CA PHE A 187 4.39 -4.35 9.54
C PHE A 187 5.58 -5.17 9.97
N ILE A 188 6.68 -4.52 10.30
CA ILE A 188 7.88 -5.17 10.85
C ILE A 188 7.74 -5.28 12.36
N ASP A 189 8.00 -6.47 12.91
CA ASP A 189 8.09 -6.67 14.35
C ASP A 189 9.39 -6.08 14.90
N GLN A 190 9.26 -5.35 16.00
CA GLN A 190 10.39 -4.76 16.72
C GLN A 190 11.12 -5.79 17.57
#